data_AF-A0A937T6L2-F1
#
_entry.id   AF-A0A937T6L2-F1
#
_cell.length_a   1.000
_cell.length_b   1.000
_cell.length_c   1.000
_cell.angle_alpha   90.00
_cell.angle_beta   90.00
_cell.angle_gamma   90.00
#
_symmetry.space_group_name_H-M   'P 1'
#
loop_
_entity.id
_entity.type
_entity.pdbx_description
1 polymer ?
#
loop_
_entity_poly.entity_id
_entity_poly.type
_entity_poly.pdbx_seq_one_letter_code
_entity_poly.pdbx_strand_id
1 'polypeptide(L)' 'AARGVGQALARNPLPIVIPCHRVIGSNGSLGGFGGGVEIKEFLLRLEQAPSVKVPAKCQKR' A
#
# COMPACT_ATOMS: atom_id res chain seq x y z
N ALA A 1 4.24 4.38 16.69
CA ALA A 1 4.16 2.99 16.20
C ALA A 1 3.82 2.89 14.71
N ALA A 2 2.71 3.46 14.22
CA ALA A 2 2.22 3.25 12.83
C ALA A 2 3.21 3.62 11.71
N ARG A 3 3.99 4.69 11.84
CA ARG A 3 5.02 5.07 10.85
C ARG A 3 6.14 4.03 10.72
N GLY A 4 6.54 3.39 11.82
CA GLY A 4 7.58 2.35 11.81
C GLY A 4 7.12 1.08 11.08
N VAL A 5 5.86 0.69 11.29
CA VAL A 5 5.22 -0.43 10.57
C VAL A 5 5.14 -0.13 9.07
N GLY A 6 4.75 1.09 8.69
CA GLY A 6 4.74 1.51 7.28
C GLY A 6 6.11 1.42 6.61
N GLN A 7 7.17 1.84 7.29
CA GLN A 7 8.54 1.75 6.76
C GLN A 7 9.06 0.31 6.67
N ALA A 8 8.72 -0.55 7.63
CA ALA A 8 9.07 -1.96 7.59
C ALA A 8 8.39 -2.68 6.42
N LEU A 9 7.10 -2.41 6.20
CA LEU A 9 6.33 -2.99 5.09
C LEU A 9 6.76 -2.46 3.72
N ALA A 10 7.24 -1.21 3.65
CA ALA A 10 7.79 -0.64 2.42
C ALA A 10 9.11 -1.32 1.98
N ARG A 11 9.87 -1.87 2.93
CA ARG A 11 11.13 -2.59 2.68
C ARG A 11 10.95 -4.11 2.60
N ASN A 12 9.72 -4.60 2.59
CA ASN A 12 9.44 -6.02 2.59
C ASN A 12 9.83 -6.65 1.23
N PRO A 13 10.78 -7.61 1.19
CA PRO A 13 11.21 -8.27 -0.05
C PRO A 13 10.18 -9.25 -0.61
N LEU A 14 9.17 -9.67 0.18
CA LEU A 14 8.14 -10.63 -0.23
C LEU A 14 6.73 -10.04 -0.07
N PRO A 15 6.29 -9.18 -1.01
CA PRO A 15 5.06 -8.39 -0.87
C PRO A 15 3.74 -9.19 -0.99
N ILE A 16 3.78 -10.46 -1.43
CA ILE A 16 2.60 -11.32 -1.57
C ILE A 16 2.39 -12.19 -0.33
N VAL A 17 3.47 -12.76 0.21
CA VAL A 17 3.41 -13.66 1.39
C VAL A 17 3.07 -12.87 2.65
N ILE A 18 3.68 -11.69 2.81
CA ILE A 18 3.32 -10.75 3.86
C ILE A 18 2.37 -9.73 3.21
N PRO A 19 1.09 -9.66 3.61
CA PRO A 19 0.07 -8.85 2.95
C PRO A 19 0.23 -7.35 3.24
N CYS A 20 1.36 -6.77 2.83
CA CYS A 20 1.67 -5.35 2.99
C CYS A 20 0.76 -4.45 2.15
N HIS A 21 0.04 -5.02 1.18
CA HIS A 21 -1.03 -4.36 0.45
C HIS A 21 -2.30 -4.13 1.27
N ARG A 22 -2.55 -4.90 2.35
CA ARG A 22 -3.73 -4.72 3.22
C ARG A 22 -3.60 -3.58 4.21
N VAL A 23 -2.39 -3.08 4.44
CA VAL A 23 -2.15 -2.00 5.39
C VAL A 23 -2.48 -0.65 4.75
N ILE A 24 -3.56 -0.03 5.22
CA ILE A 24 -4.06 1.27 4.77
C ILE A 24 -3.95 2.33 5.87
N GLY A 25 -3.85 3.60 5.49
CA GLY A 25 -3.92 4.68 6.46
C GLY A 25 -5.32 4.79 7.06
N SER A 26 -5.42 5.28 8.30
CA SER A 26 -6.69 5.48 9.02
C SER A 26 -7.70 6.35 8.25
N ASN A 27 -7.21 7.21 7.36
CA ASN A 27 -8.01 8.10 6.51
C ASN A 27 -8.46 7.41 5.19
N GLY A 28 -8.24 6.10 5.06
CA GLY A 28 -8.52 5.35 3.84
C GLY A 28 -7.60 5.70 2.67
N SER A 29 -6.38 6.20 2.94
CA SER A 29 -5.39 6.51 1.91
C SER A 29 -4.40 5.36 1.70
N LEU A 30 -4.03 5.12 0.45
CA LEU A 30 -2.97 4.17 0.11
C LEU A 30 -1.59 4.77 0.43
N GLY A 31 -0.81 4.05 1.23
CA GLY A 31 0.60 4.37 1.48
C GLY A 31 1.50 3.98 0.30
N GLY A 32 2.80 4.31 0.43
CA GLY A 32 3.82 3.81 -0.49
C GLY A 32 3.91 2.28 -0.43
N PHE A 33 4.03 1.65 -1.60
CA PHE A 33 4.20 0.21 -1.74
C PHE A 33 5.46 -0.05 -2.55
N GLY A 34 6.25 -1.06 -2.16
CA GLY A 34 7.54 -1.36 -2.80
C GLY A 34 7.42 -1.66 -4.30
N GLY A 35 6.28 -2.23 -4.73
CA GLY A 35 5.95 -2.46 -6.15
C GLY A 35 5.15 -1.34 -6.82
N GLY A 36 4.95 -0.19 -6.16
CA GLY A 36 4.09 0.88 -6.66
C GLY A 36 2.65 0.80 -6.14
N VAL A 37 2.02 1.97 -6.03
CA VAL A 37 0.68 2.11 -5.43
C VAL A 37 -0.39 1.43 -6.30
N GLU A 38 -0.18 1.36 -7.61
CA GLU A 38 -1.08 0.74 -8.58
C GLU A 38 -1.19 -0.79 -8.37
N ILE A 39 -0.07 -1.48 -8.09
CA ILE A 39 -0.08 -2.92 -7.78
C ILE A 39 -0.84 -3.18 -6.48
N LYS A 40 -0.64 -2.31 -5.48
CA LYS A 40 -1.36 -2.40 -4.21
C LYS A 40 -2.87 -2.24 -4.38
N GLU A 41 -3.30 -1.28 -5.21
CA GLU A 41 -4.71 -1.08 -5.55
C GLU A 41 -5.27 -2.29 -6.31
N PHE A 42 -4.54 -2.80 -7.30
CA PHE A 42 -4.95 -3.97 -8.06
C PHE A 42 -5.13 -5.21 -7.16
N LEU A 43 -4.20 -5.46 -6.25
CA LEU A 43 -4.29 -6.56 -5.27
C LEU A 43 -5.49 -6.38 -4.33
N LEU A 44 -5.73 -5.17 -3.83
CA LEU A 44 -6.89 -4.89 -2.98
C LEU A 44 -8.21 -5.07 -3.73
N ARG A 45 -8.25 -4.70 -5.02
CA ARG A 45 -9.42 -4.90 -5.87
C ARG A 45 -9.71 -6.38 -6.13
N LEU A 46 -8.67 -7.19 -6.33
CA LEU A 46 -8.80 -8.64 -6.44
C LEU A 46 -9.32 -9.28 -5.15
N GLU A 47 -8.90 -8.76 -4.00
CA GLU A 47 -9.38 -9.21 -2.68
C GLU A 47 -10.76 -8.64 -2.29
N GLN A 48 -11.44 -7.92 -3.21
CA GLN A 48 -12.72 -7.23 -2.95
C GLN A 48 -12.68 -6.29 -1.73
N ALA A 49 -11.49 -5.75 -1.43
CA ALA A 49 -11.31 -4.81 -0.34
C ALA A 49 -11.95 -3.44 -0.67
N PRO A 50 -12.37 -2.67 0.34
CA PRO A 50 -13.08 -1.40 0.14
C PRO A 50 -12.26 -0.41 -0.71
N SER A 51 -12.95 0.41 -1.50
CA SER A 51 -12.37 1.42 -2.39
C SER A 51 -11.46 2.40 -1.65
N VAL A 52 -10.14 2.21 -1.78
CA VAL A 52 -9.12 3.02 -1.09
C VAL A 52 -8.76 4.26 -1.92
N LYS A 53 -8.56 5.41 -1.27
CA LYS A 53 -8.13 6.64 -1.94
C LYS A 53 -6.66 6.53 -2.34
N VAL A 54 -6.42 6.45 -3.64
CA VAL A 54 -5.09 6.53 -4.23
C VAL A 54 -4.60 7.97 -4.07
N PRO A 55 -3.51 8.23 -3.33
CA PRO A 55 -2.96 9.58 -3.34
C PRO A 55 -2.45 9.87 -4.74
N ALA A 56 -2.95 10.95 -5.35
CA ALA A 56 -2.44 11.49 -6.60
C ALA A 56 -1.00 11.96 -6.38
N LYS A 57 -0.03 11.06 -6.50
CA LYS A 57 1.39 11.43 -6.44
C LYS A 57 1.89 11.63 -7.86
N CYS A 58 2.09 12.91 -8.18
CA CYS A 58 3.01 13.40 -9.17
C CYS A 58 4.34 12.63 -9.02
N GLN A 59 4.60 11.75 -10.00
CA GLN A 59 5.85 11.05 -10.22
C GLN A 59 6.98 12.08 -10.37
N LYS A 60 7.69 12.41 -9.29
CA LYS A 60 8.87 13.27 -9.29
C LYS A 60 9.81 12.68 -8.25
N ARG A 61 11.01 12.19 -8.55
CA ARG A 61 11.92 12.32 -9.69
C ARG A 61 12.67 11.00 -9.89
#